data_AF-A0A517YP28-F1
#
_entry.id   AF-A0A517YP28-F1
#
_cell.length_a   1.000
_cell.length_b   1.000
_cell.length_c   1.000
_cell.angle_alpha   90.00
_cell.angle_beta   90.00
_cell.angle_gamma   90.00
#
_symmetry.space_group_name_H-M   'P 1'
#
loop_
_entity.id
_entity.type
_entity.pdbx_description
1 polymer ?
#
loop_
_entity_poly.entity_id
_entity_poly.type
_entity_poly.pdbx_seq_one_letter_code
_entity_poly.pdbx_strand_id
1 'polypeptide(L)'
;MKKSSFLLPICLTTLLAPNLSALDSQFGSLGRWTETATNPNTGAIGDHGSPMTVTWSIVPDGTPMSGSRIEPGTTSSFISLLDGRFDPTHTGGSDLTKRAWFPTIRQAFDRWDELSGLTMKYSVDDGATHKPFGAEGKLGVRGDIRIASSDYSPGSLAYSYYPNLSEMVIKSSTANSWHLFKPSKPINHLNNPYLNNLIAHESGHGLGLPHLRSDNTKQLMEPNLQTSFFGPQMDDILRIHRLYGDKYETIRRNESFQHALNIGNLNQNTNFAIGLDADRNHDQLVQYNEADFVSIDDNSDRDFYKFSLDSNSLLDIALNPQGINFLRNNMEPSGEPRLPQLNYDMTALSNLGFVIYDDAGNAIRWRNSNSKGFSESLNDYFLAAGDYFLRVYGQDDNTQFYSLEINAVAIPEPASLLILSSLLIPLTRRRPTAKITS
;
A
#
# COMPACT_ATOMS: atom_id res chain seq x y z
N MET A 1 -51.90 -51.83 -6.78
CA MET A 1 -52.41 -50.49 -7.16
C MET A 1 -51.26 -49.51 -7.12
N LYS A 2 -51.03 -48.83 -8.25
CA LYS A 2 -49.92 -47.90 -8.52
C LYS A 2 -50.10 -46.59 -7.74
N LYS A 3 -49.02 -46.05 -7.16
CA LYS A 3 -48.83 -44.61 -6.86
C LYS A 3 -47.35 -44.30 -7.12
N SER A 4 -47.02 -43.96 -8.36
CA SER A 4 -46.80 -42.59 -8.85
C SER A 4 -45.48 -41.99 -8.34
N SER A 5 -44.44 -42.26 -9.13
CA SER A 5 -43.19 -41.52 -9.19
C SER A 5 -43.46 -40.07 -9.61
N PHE A 6 -43.08 -39.13 -8.77
CA PHE A 6 -42.82 -37.75 -9.19
C PHE A 6 -41.30 -37.58 -9.26
N LEU A 7 -40.77 -37.56 -10.49
CA LEU A 7 -39.47 -37.00 -10.78
C LEU A 7 -39.57 -35.49 -10.59
N LEU A 8 -38.90 -34.94 -9.58
CA LEU A 8 -38.52 -33.53 -9.60
C LEU A 8 -37.33 -33.40 -10.55
N PRO A 9 -37.32 -32.42 -11.47
CA PRO A 9 -36.16 -32.18 -12.29
C PRO A 9 -35.04 -31.69 -11.39
N ILE A 10 -33.93 -32.42 -11.38
CA ILE A 10 -32.64 -31.90 -10.93
C ILE A 10 -32.32 -30.77 -11.92
N CYS A 11 -32.68 -29.54 -11.55
CA CYS A 11 -32.07 -28.37 -12.15
C CYS A 11 -30.64 -28.37 -11.65
N LEU A 12 -29.77 -29.01 -12.43
CA LEU A 12 -28.33 -28.91 -12.30
C LEU A 12 -27.99 -27.45 -12.67
N THR A 13 -28.22 -26.53 -11.75
CA THR A 13 -27.51 -25.26 -11.76
C THR A 13 -26.06 -25.64 -11.57
N THR A 14 -25.32 -25.72 -12.66
CA THR A 14 -23.87 -25.61 -12.66
C THR A 14 -23.53 -24.48 -11.69
N LEU A 15 -23.02 -24.82 -10.49
CA LEU A 15 -22.33 -23.85 -9.66
C LEU A 15 -21.17 -23.37 -10.53
N LEU A 16 -21.37 -22.23 -11.18
CA LEU A 16 -20.27 -21.43 -11.67
C LEU A 16 -19.38 -21.23 -10.46
N ALA A 17 -18.16 -21.74 -10.53
CA ALA A 17 -17.13 -21.33 -9.60
C ALA A 17 -17.18 -19.79 -9.53
N PRO A 18 -17.18 -19.17 -8.35
CA PRO A 18 -17.06 -17.73 -8.29
C PRO A 18 -15.78 -17.36 -9.08
N ASN A 19 -15.92 -16.50 -10.09
CA ASN A 19 -14.78 -16.02 -10.88
C ASN A 19 -14.08 -14.90 -10.09
N LEU A 20 -12.78 -14.69 -10.29
CA LEU A 20 -12.04 -13.56 -9.68
C LEU A 20 -12.74 -12.20 -9.89
N SER A 21 -13.44 -12.03 -11.02
CA SER A 21 -14.25 -10.84 -11.31
C SER A 21 -15.31 -10.52 -10.25
N ALA A 22 -15.84 -11.54 -9.55
CA ALA A 22 -16.79 -11.33 -8.47
C ALA A 22 -16.11 -10.78 -7.21
N LEU A 23 -14.86 -11.19 -6.93
CA LEU A 23 -14.08 -10.69 -5.80
C LEU A 23 -13.75 -9.19 -5.95
N ASP A 24 -13.45 -8.75 -7.17
CA ASP A 24 -13.13 -7.33 -7.44
C ASP A 24 -14.40 -6.47 -7.60
N SER A 25 -15.52 -7.04 -8.05
CA SER A 25 -16.79 -6.29 -8.16
C SER A 25 -17.34 -5.78 -6.82
N GLN A 26 -17.15 -6.54 -5.73
CA GLN A 26 -17.57 -6.12 -4.39
C GLN A 26 -16.70 -4.96 -3.87
N PHE A 27 -15.42 -4.95 -4.23
CA PHE A 27 -14.49 -3.86 -3.90
C PHE A 27 -14.90 -2.54 -4.56
N GLY A 28 -15.26 -2.58 -5.85
CA GLY A 28 -15.77 -1.40 -6.57
C GLY A 28 -17.07 -0.83 -5.99
N SER A 29 -17.86 -1.64 -5.27
CA SER A 29 -19.16 -1.21 -4.70
C SER A 29 -19.07 -0.48 -3.37
N LEU A 30 -17.99 -0.67 -2.59
CA LEU A 30 -17.80 -0.04 -1.28
C LEU A 30 -17.13 1.34 -1.37
N GLY A 31 -16.47 1.61 -2.50
CA GLY A 31 -15.98 2.92 -2.88
C GLY A 31 -14.77 3.41 -2.07
N ARG A 32 -14.31 4.61 -2.45
CA ARG A 32 -13.30 5.41 -1.76
C ARG A 32 -13.93 6.67 -1.18
N TRP A 33 -13.17 7.44 -0.42
CA TRP A 33 -13.54 8.83 -0.13
C TRP A 33 -13.74 9.59 -1.44
N THR A 34 -14.87 10.29 -1.57
CA THR A 34 -15.13 11.18 -2.72
C THR A 34 -14.91 12.65 -2.38
N GLU A 35 -15.00 12.98 -1.09
CA GLU A 35 -14.81 14.33 -0.55
C GLU A 35 -14.18 14.26 0.85
N THR A 36 -13.22 15.15 1.13
CA THR A 36 -12.63 15.32 2.47
C THR A 36 -12.53 16.79 2.83
N ALA A 37 -12.22 17.08 4.10
CA ALA A 37 -11.98 18.43 4.60
C ALA A 37 -10.93 19.22 3.78
N THR A 38 -9.94 18.53 3.23
CA THR A 38 -8.89 19.12 2.38
C THR A 38 -9.24 19.11 0.90
N ASN A 39 -10.09 18.19 0.46
CA ASN A 39 -10.33 17.93 -0.95
C ASN A 39 -11.84 17.75 -1.21
N PRO A 40 -12.58 18.83 -1.54
CA PRO A 40 -14.02 18.77 -1.74
C PRO A 40 -14.46 18.07 -3.03
N ASN A 41 -13.51 17.65 -3.88
CA ASN A 41 -13.76 16.82 -5.06
C ASN A 41 -12.49 16.01 -5.34
N THR A 42 -12.54 14.69 -5.19
CA THR A 42 -11.38 13.80 -5.41
C THR A 42 -11.61 12.69 -6.40
N GLY A 43 -12.77 12.71 -7.05
CA GLY A 43 -13.22 11.68 -7.96
C GLY A 43 -14.60 11.15 -7.59
N ALA A 44 -15.18 10.36 -8.48
CA ALA A 44 -16.41 9.63 -8.25
C ALA A 44 -16.15 8.30 -7.52
N ILE A 45 -17.22 7.68 -7.03
CA ILE A 45 -17.19 6.26 -6.64
C ILE A 45 -16.79 5.44 -7.86
N GLY A 46 -15.74 4.65 -7.74
CA GLY A 46 -15.18 3.87 -8.84
C GLY A 46 -13.99 4.53 -9.56
N ASP A 47 -13.60 5.76 -9.17
CA ASP A 47 -12.28 6.26 -9.54
C ASP A 47 -11.21 5.51 -8.72
N HIS A 48 -10.03 5.35 -9.30
CA HIS A 48 -8.95 4.54 -8.77
C HIS A 48 -7.63 5.32 -8.74
N GLY A 49 -6.68 4.85 -7.93
CA GLY A 49 -5.29 5.35 -7.96
C GLY A 49 -5.04 6.77 -7.47
N SER A 50 -6.08 7.57 -7.25
CA SER A 50 -5.93 9.00 -7.01
C SER A 50 -5.58 9.27 -5.54
N PRO A 51 -4.50 10.00 -5.25
CA PRO A 51 -4.06 10.27 -3.89
C PRO A 51 -5.08 11.11 -3.14
N MET A 52 -5.06 11.01 -1.82
CA MET A 52 -6.05 11.68 -0.96
C MET A 52 -5.43 12.13 0.35
N THR A 53 -5.70 13.37 0.76
CA THR A 53 -5.49 13.74 2.17
C THR A 53 -6.76 13.46 2.97
N VAL A 54 -6.62 12.64 4.02
CA VAL A 54 -7.70 12.32 4.96
C VAL A 54 -7.26 12.75 6.35
N THR A 55 -8.06 13.60 6.98
CA THR A 55 -7.83 14.00 8.35
C THR A 55 -8.47 13.03 9.34
N TRP A 56 -7.89 12.86 10.51
CA TRP A 56 -8.46 12.05 11.57
C TRP A 56 -8.42 12.76 12.91
N SER A 57 -9.39 12.48 13.79
CA SER A 57 -9.48 13.10 15.11
C SER A 57 -10.00 12.13 16.17
N ILE A 58 -9.80 12.50 17.43
CA ILE A 58 -10.35 11.80 18.59
C ILE A 58 -11.41 12.70 19.19
N VAL A 59 -12.64 12.22 19.31
CA VAL A 59 -13.72 13.06 19.85
C VAL A 59 -13.49 13.35 21.34
N PRO A 60 -13.82 14.55 21.83
CA PRO A 60 -13.73 14.85 23.25
C PRO A 60 -14.61 13.93 24.09
N ASP A 61 -14.19 13.63 25.31
CA ASP A 61 -15.03 12.94 26.27
C ASP A 61 -16.32 13.72 26.53
N GLY A 62 -17.44 13.00 26.74
CA GLY A 62 -18.77 13.59 26.87
C GLY A 62 -19.45 13.93 25.54
N THR A 63 -18.77 13.76 24.39
CA THR A 63 -19.39 13.91 23.07
C THR A 63 -20.58 12.95 22.94
N PRO A 64 -21.81 13.44 22.66
CA PRO A 64 -22.97 12.59 22.44
C PRO A 64 -22.76 11.64 21.27
N MET A 65 -23.11 10.37 21.46
CA MET A 65 -23.02 9.32 20.46
C MET A 65 -24.41 8.81 20.07
N SER A 66 -24.59 8.43 18.81
CA SER A 66 -25.78 7.70 18.36
C SER A 66 -25.44 6.73 17.22
N GLY A 67 -26.24 5.69 17.05
CA GLY A 67 -26.04 4.69 16.01
C GLY A 67 -26.83 3.41 16.30
N SER A 68 -26.90 2.51 15.33
CA SER A 68 -27.70 1.27 15.44
C SER A 68 -27.24 0.33 16.57
N ARG A 69 -25.99 0.49 17.03
CA ARG A 69 -25.38 -0.29 18.11
C ARG A 69 -25.20 0.52 19.40
N ILE A 70 -25.52 1.81 19.40
CA ILE A 70 -25.26 2.70 20.53
C ILE A 70 -26.54 2.97 21.29
N GLU A 71 -26.54 2.71 22.60
CA GLU A 71 -27.69 2.99 23.45
C GLU A 71 -27.97 4.50 23.52
N PRO A 72 -29.25 4.94 23.54
CA PRO A 72 -29.59 6.35 23.66
C PRO A 72 -28.97 7.02 24.90
N GLY A 73 -28.44 8.24 24.72
CA GLY A 73 -27.82 9.01 25.80
C GLY A 73 -26.36 8.65 26.09
N THR A 74 -25.78 7.70 25.35
CA THR A 74 -24.36 7.35 25.44
C THR A 74 -23.47 8.50 25.00
N THR A 75 -22.35 8.69 25.70
CA THR A 75 -21.30 9.65 25.36
C THR A 75 -19.94 8.97 25.26
N SER A 76 -19.04 9.51 24.44
CA SER A 76 -17.66 9.00 24.36
C SER A 76 -16.91 9.18 25.68
N SER A 77 -16.04 8.22 26.01
CA SER A 77 -15.12 8.27 27.14
C SER A 77 -13.69 7.87 26.75
N PHE A 78 -13.33 8.01 25.48
CA PHE A 78 -12.13 7.40 24.93
C PHE A 78 -10.84 8.03 25.48
N ILE A 79 -10.81 9.35 25.66
CA ILE A 79 -9.62 10.06 26.12
C ILE A 79 -9.32 9.69 27.57
N SER A 80 -10.30 9.78 28.46
CA SER A 80 -10.15 9.37 29.87
C SER A 80 -9.82 7.89 30.03
N LEU A 81 -10.34 7.03 29.16
CA LEU A 81 -10.00 5.60 29.15
C LEU A 81 -8.51 5.38 28.80
N LEU A 82 -8.01 6.07 27.78
CA LEU A 82 -6.59 6.01 27.40
C LEU A 82 -5.68 6.65 28.45
N ASP A 83 -6.09 7.77 29.04
CA ASP A 83 -5.37 8.44 30.12
C ASP A 83 -5.27 7.52 31.34
N GLY A 84 -6.40 6.97 31.81
CA GLY A 84 -6.41 6.04 32.94
C GLY A 84 -5.55 4.79 32.69
N ARG A 85 -5.43 4.35 31.44
CA ARG A 85 -4.66 3.17 31.06
C ARG A 85 -3.17 3.44 30.88
N PHE A 86 -2.78 4.55 30.26
CA PHE A 86 -1.42 4.77 29.76
C PHE A 86 -0.79 6.11 30.15
N ASP A 87 -1.59 7.08 30.57
CA ASP A 87 -1.12 8.42 30.93
C ASP A 87 -1.87 8.95 32.17
N PRO A 88 -1.76 8.26 33.33
CA PRO A 88 -2.54 8.61 34.52
C PRO A 88 -2.19 10.00 35.06
N THR A 89 -1.03 10.53 34.68
CA THR A 89 -0.58 11.89 35.02
C THR A 89 -1.06 12.95 34.02
N HIS A 90 -1.79 12.55 32.97
CA HIS A 90 -2.37 13.42 31.95
C HIS A 90 -1.32 14.34 31.29
N THR A 91 -0.18 13.76 30.95
CA THR A 91 0.98 14.48 30.42
C THR A 91 0.61 15.19 29.13
N GLY A 92 0.88 16.50 29.02
CA GLY A 92 0.52 17.27 27.83
C GLY A 92 -0.83 17.98 27.87
N GLY A 93 -1.66 17.75 28.90
CA GLY A 93 -2.88 18.53 29.13
C GLY A 93 -3.88 18.42 27.97
N SER A 94 -4.46 19.54 27.53
CA SER A 94 -5.45 19.55 26.43
C SER A 94 -4.87 19.21 25.05
N ASP A 95 -3.55 19.24 24.91
CA ASP A 95 -2.87 18.89 23.67
C ASP A 95 -2.69 17.36 23.60
N LEU A 96 -3.62 16.68 22.91
CA LEU A 96 -3.58 15.22 22.77
C LEU A 96 -2.28 14.72 22.15
N THR A 97 -1.60 15.53 21.31
CA THR A 97 -0.36 15.12 20.65
C THR A 97 0.81 14.88 21.61
N LYS A 98 0.69 15.41 22.84
CA LYS A 98 1.69 15.27 23.91
C LYS A 98 1.37 14.13 24.89
N ARG A 99 0.22 13.46 24.73
CA ARG A 99 -0.21 12.34 25.59
C ARG A 99 0.62 11.10 25.31
N ALA A 100 0.90 10.31 26.35
CA ALA A 100 1.79 9.14 26.23
C ALA A 100 1.28 8.07 25.25
N TRP A 101 -0.05 7.94 25.10
CA TRP A 101 -0.70 6.99 24.21
C TRP A 101 -0.86 7.50 22.77
N PHE A 102 -0.74 8.81 22.52
CA PHE A 102 -1.00 9.39 21.21
C PHE A 102 -0.15 8.80 20.08
N PRO A 103 1.17 8.54 20.28
CA PRO A 103 1.98 7.87 19.26
C PRO A 103 1.44 6.50 18.84
N THR A 104 0.83 5.74 19.76
CA THR A 104 0.25 4.41 19.47
C THR A 104 -0.94 4.54 18.50
N ILE A 105 -1.81 5.52 18.70
CA ILE A 105 -2.94 5.78 17.80
C ILE A 105 -2.45 6.30 16.46
N ARG A 106 -1.57 7.30 16.50
CA ARG A 106 -1.00 7.91 15.30
C ARG A 106 -0.32 6.89 14.39
N GLN A 107 0.44 5.94 14.95
CA GLN A 107 1.10 4.87 14.19
C GLN A 107 0.13 4.07 13.30
N ALA A 108 -1.13 3.88 13.69
CA ALA A 108 -2.11 3.16 12.88
C ALA A 108 -2.46 3.90 11.58
N PHE A 109 -2.55 5.23 11.65
CA PHE A 109 -2.84 6.08 10.49
C PHE A 109 -1.58 6.37 9.68
N ASP A 110 -0.46 6.68 10.34
CA ASP A 110 0.83 6.91 9.68
C ASP A 110 1.25 5.69 8.84
N ARG A 111 0.86 4.48 9.24
CA ARG A 111 1.16 3.26 8.48
C ARG A 111 0.36 3.15 7.16
N TRP A 112 -0.86 3.67 7.11
CA TRP A 112 -1.59 3.75 5.83
C TRP A 112 -0.98 4.81 4.90
N ASP A 113 -0.58 5.97 5.44
CA ASP A 113 0.15 7.02 4.72
C ASP A 113 1.47 6.49 4.14
N GLU A 114 2.26 5.79 4.96
CA GLU A 114 3.57 5.26 4.54
C GLU A 114 3.50 4.28 3.37
N LEU A 115 2.39 3.56 3.25
CA LEU A 115 2.18 2.44 2.32
C LEU A 115 1.23 2.76 1.17
N SER A 116 0.85 4.02 0.92
CA SER A 116 -0.10 4.34 -0.14
C SER A 116 -0.03 5.81 -0.56
N GLY A 117 -0.86 6.20 -1.54
CA GLY A 117 -1.05 7.59 -1.94
C GLY A 117 -1.92 8.41 -0.97
N LEU A 118 -2.21 7.87 0.22
CA LEU A 118 -2.88 8.60 1.29
C LEU A 118 -1.93 9.58 1.98
N THR A 119 -2.48 10.68 2.47
CA THR A 119 -1.84 11.55 3.45
C THR A 119 -2.72 11.63 4.67
N MET A 120 -2.28 11.06 5.79
CA MET A 120 -3.10 10.93 7.00
C MET A 120 -2.72 12.01 8.02
N LYS A 121 -3.64 12.93 8.33
CA LYS A 121 -3.35 14.09 9.18
C LYS A 121 -4.23 14.18 10.41
N TYR A 122 -3.61 14.24 11.58
CA TYR A 122 -4.34 14.52 12.82
C TYR A 122 -4.94 15.94 12.81
N SER A 123 -6.18 16.06 13.29
CA SER A 123 -6.86 17.31 13.61
C SER A 123 -7.43 17.25 15.03
N VAL A 124 -7.58 18.43 15.65
CA VAL A 124 -8.46 18.57 16.83
C VAL A 124 -9.91 18.27 16.45
N ASP A 125 -10.75 17.99 17.44
CA ASP A 125 -12.19 17.76 17.29
C ASP A 125 -12.98 18.67 18.23
N ASP A 126 -14.10 19.23 17.76
CA ASP A 126 -14.93 20.15 18.55
C ASP A 126 -16.08 19.48 19.34
N GLY A 127 -16.23 18.16 19.25
CA GLY A 127 -17.28 17.41 19.96
C GLY A 127 -18.68 17.49 19.36
N ALA A 128 -18.83 17.84 18.08
CA ALA A 128 -20.10 17.59 17.39
C ALA A 128 -20.51 16.12 17.52
N THR A 129 -21.83 15.87 17.58
CA THR A 129 -22.40 14.54 17.80
C THR A 129 -21.76 13.49 16.88
N HIS A 130 -21.24 12.42 17.48
CA HIS A 130 -20.64 11.26 16.80
C HIS A 130 -21.76 10.30 16.40
N LYS A 131 -22.02 10.18 15.09
CA LYS A 131 -23.16 9.40 14.59
C LYS A 131 -22.94 8.94 13.15
N PRO A 132 -23.59 7.86 12.68
CA PRO A 132 -23.59 7.53 11.26
C PRO A 132 -24.02 8.72 10.41
N PHE A 133 -23.26 8.99 9.34
CA PHE A 133 -23.46 10.16 8.47
C PHE A 133 -23.48 11.46 9.29
N GLY A 134 -22.48 11.60 10.17
CA GLY A 134 -22.32 12.67 11.14
C GLY A 134 -21.88 14.00 10.53
N ALA A 135 -21.20 14.82 11.34
CA ALA A 135 -20.66 16.09 10.87
C ALA A 135 -19.46 15.84 9.95
N GLU A 136 -19.44 16.50 8.79
CA GLU A 136 -18.32 16.47 7.85
C GLU A 136 -17.01 16.96 8.48
N GLY A 137 -15.91 16.38 8.02
CA GLY A 137 -14.56 16.83 8.32
C GLY A 137 -14.41 18.33 8.04
N LYS A 138 -13.69 19.03 8.91
CA LYS A 138 -13.48 20.48 8.77
C LYS A 138 -12.11 20.86 9.28
N LEU A 139 -11.30 21.45 8.40
CA LEU A 139 -9.92 21.81 8.70
C LEU A 139 -9.79 22.66 9.96
N GLY A 140 -8.93 22.20 10.88
CA GLY A 140 -8.69 22.84 12.17
C GLY A 140 -9.84 22.72 13.18
N VAL A 141 -10.89 21.96 12.87
CA VAL A 141 -12.09 21.82 13.72
C VAL A 141 -12.42 20.36 14.02
N ARG A 142 -12.38 19.47 13.02
CA ARG A 142 -12.59 18.01 13.18
C ARG A 142 -11.99 17.21 12.04
N GLY A 143 -11.63 15.96 12.31
CA GLY A 143 -11.16 15.01 11.31
C GLY A 143 -12.29 14.50 10.40
N ASP A 144 -11.91 13.96 9.24
CA ASP A 144 -12.78 13.19 8.34
C ASP A 144 -13.12 11.83 8.96
N ILE A 145 -12.11 11.15 9.53
CA ILE A 145 -12.27 9.94 10.35
C ILE A 145 -12.27 10.34 11.83
N ARG A 146 -13.30 9.95 12.59
CA ARG A 146 -13.45 10.35 14.00
C ARG A 146 -13.57 9.14 14.92
N ILE A 147 -12.70 9.09 15.93
CA ILE A 147 -12.62 7.95 16.86
C ILE A 147 -13.33 8.29 18.18
N ALA A 148 -14.23 7.41 18.58
CA ALA A 148 -14.89 7.42 19.88
C ALA A 148 -14.78 6.04 20.55
N SER A 149 -15.15 5.96 21.83
CA SER A 149 -15.31 4.68 22.51
C SER A 149 -16.59 4.63 23.33
N SER A 150 -17.23 3.46 23.31
CA SER A 150 -18.34 3.12 24.17
C SER A 150 -18.53 1.61 24.22
N ASP A 151 -19.30 1.12 25.18
CA ASP A 151 -19.77 -0.26 25.18
C ASP A 151 -21.08 -0.41 24.42
N TYR A 152 -21.20 -1.54 23.73
CA TYR A 152 -22.37 -1.92 22.96
C TYR A 152 -22.55 -3.46 22.96
N SER A 153 -23.74 -3.90 22.51
CA SER A 153 -24.16 -5.31 22.46
C SER A 153 -23.09 -6.27 21.91
N PRO A 154 -23.04 -7.54 22.38
CA PRO A 154 -21.89 -8.43 22.19
C PRO A 154 -21.63 -8.82 20.72
N GLY A 155 -20.34 -9.08 20.41
CA GLY A 155 -19.92 -9.73 19.16
C GLY A 155 -18.78 -9.04 18.39
N SER A 156 -18.53 -7.74 18.59
CA SER A 156 -17.44 -7.00 17.92
C SER A 156 -16.55 -6.24 18.91
N LEU A 157 -15.28 -6.04 18.54
CA LEU A 157 -14.27 -5.28 19.30
C LEU A 157 -14.29 -3.78 18.97
N ALA A 158 -14.63 -3.44 17.73
CA ALA A 158 -14.85 -2.09 17.25
C ALA A 158 -15.80 -2.13 16.03
N TYR A 159 -16.15 -0.98 15.48
CA TYR A 159 -16.70 -0.86 14.14
C TYR A 159 -16.42 0.53 13.57
N SER A 160 -16.45 0.64 12.25
CA SER A 160 -16.31 1.90 11.52
C SER A 160 -17.31 1.95 10.37
N TYR A 161 -17.79 3.16 10.05
CA TYR A 161 -18.56 3.38 8.84
C TYR A 161 -17.64 3.53 7.62
N TYR A 162 -18.12 3.05 6.47
CA TYR A 162 -17.46 3.18 5.17
C TYR A 162 -17.30 4.66 4.77
N PRO A 163 -16.38 4.97 3.83
CA PRO A 163 -15.52 6.14 3.89
C PRO A 163 -16.18 7.47 4.18
N ASN A 164 -17.13 7.91 3.36
CA ASN A 164 -17.73 9.23 3.54
C ASN A 164 -18.43 9.33 4.91
N LEU A 165 -17.86 10.17 5.80
CA LEU A 165 -18.29 10.35 7.19
C LEU A 165 -17.97 9.14 8.09
N SER A 166 -16.75 8.63 7.97
CA SER A 166 -16.27 7.48 8.72
C SER A 166 -16.12 7.76 10.23
N GLU A 167 -17.16 7.40 10.97
CA GLU A 167 -17.21 7.51 12.42
C GLU A 167 -16.88 6.13 13.03
N MET A 168 -15.76 6.04 13.75
CA MET A 168 -15.25 4.82 14.36
C MET A 168 -15.63 4.74 15.84
N VAL A 169 -16.08 3.56 16.29
CA VAL A 169 -16.33 3.28 17.71
C VAL A 169 -15.54 2.07 18.16
N ILE A 170 -14.72 2.24 19.19
CA ILE A 170 -13.97 1.17 19.84
C ILE A 170 -14.69 0.73 21.12
N LYS A 171 -14.77 -0.58 21.36
CA LYS A 171 -15.42 -1.11 22.55
C LYS A 171 -14.59 -0.85 23.81
N SER A 172 -15.11 -0.01 24.70
CA SER A 172 -14.43 0.41 25.94
C SER A 172 -14.07 -0.78 26.85
N SER A 173 -14.91 -1.81 26.93
CA SER A 173 -14.66 -2.99 27.77
C SER A 173 -13.43 -3.82 27.35
N THR A 174 -12.85 -3.54 26.19
CA THR A 174 -11.64 -4.22 25.67
C THR A 174 -10.34 -3.53 26.10
N ALA A 175 -10.42 -2.40 26.81
CA ALA A 175 -9.26 -1.60 27.20
C ALA A 175 -8.20 -2.36 28.01
N ASN A 176 -8.60 -3.41 28.71
CA ASN A 176 -7.68 -4.26 29.45
C ASN A 176 -6.67 -5.02 28.58
N SER A 177 -6.95 -5.18 27.28
CA SER A 177 -6.08 -5.82 26.30
C SER A 177 -5.16 -4.84 25.58
N TRP A 178 -5.33 -3.53 25.77
CA TRP A 178 -4.55 -2.52 25.05
C TRP A 178 -3.16 -2.37 25.67
N HIS A 179 -2.15 -2.15 24.81
CA HIS A 179 -0.77 -1.92 25.20
C HIS A 179 -0.22 -0.72 24.43
N LEU A 180 0.74 -0.01 25.01
CA LEU A 180 1.61 0.86 24.21
C LEU A 180 2.45 -0.01 23.30
N PHE A 181 2.58 0.40 22.04
CA PHE A 181 3.29 -0.37 21.04
C PHE A 181 4.48 0.40 20.48
N LYS A 182 5.58 -0.32 20.25
CA LYS A 182 6.78 0.17 19.56
C LYS A 182 7.10 -0.81 18.43
N PRO A 183 6.88 -0.43 17.16
CA PRO A 183 7.10 -1.32 16.01
C PRO A 183 8.53 -1.88 15.93
N SER A 184 9.53 -1.10 16.35
CA SER A 184 10.94 -1.51 16.37
C SER A 184 11.30 -2.54 17.45
N LYS A 185 10.34 -2.97 18.28
CA LYS A 185 10.55 -3.99 19.31
C LYS A 185 9.79 -5.28 18.96
N PRO A 186 10.28 -6.46 19.38
CA PRO A 186 9.59 -7.72 19.16
C PRO A 186 8.16 -7.69 19.70
N ILE A 187 7.23 -8.31 18.96
CA ILE A 187 5.85 -8.49 19.42
C ILE A 187 5.81 -9.53 20.54
N ASN A 188 5.23 -9.16 21.68
CA ASN A 188 5.00 -10.04 22.82
C ASN A 188 3.87 -9.46 23.70
N HIS A 189 3.57 -10.11 24.83
CA HIS A 189 2.49 -9.69 25.73
C HIS A 189 2.65 -8.28 26.32
N LEU A 190 3.86 -7.69 26.34
CA LEU A 190 4.11 -6.31 26.81
C LEU A 190 4.25 -5.30 25.68
N ASN A 191 4.45 -5.76 24.44
CA ASN A 191 4.57 -4.94 23.23
C ASN A 191 3.72 -5.58 22.14
N ASN A 192 2.39 -5.45 22.29
CA ASN A 192 1.42 -6.06 21.40
C ASN A 192 0.71 -4.96 20.59
N PRO A 193 0.56 -5.10 19.26
CA PRO A 193 -0.10 -4.12 18.40
C PRO A 193 -1.63 -4.15 18.50
N TYR A 194 -2.24 -4.71 19.56
CA TYR A 194 -3.69 -4.88 19.70
C TYR A 194 -4.47 -3.61 19.37
N LEU A 195 -4.13 -2.50 20.05
CA LEU A 195 -4.82 -1.23 19.83
C LEU A 195 -4.49 -0.63 18.46
N ASN A 196 -3.22 -0.73 18.04
CA ASN A 196 -2.79 -0.25 16.72
C ASN A 196 -3.52 -0.95 15.58
N ASN A 197 -3.55 -2.28 15.58
CA ASN A 197 -4.18 -3.06 14.55
C ASN A 197 -5.70 -2.95 14.61
N LEU A 198 -6.30 -2.79 15.80
CA LEU A 198 -7.73 -2.50 15.90
C LEU A 198 -8.05 -1.17 15.21
N ILE A 199 -7.30 -0.10 15.50
CA ILE A 199 -7.50 1.20 14.84
C ILE A 199 -7.15 1.14 13.35
N ALA A 200 -6.09 0.43 12.96
CA ALA A 200 -5.69 0.28 11.56
C ALA A 200 -6.73 -0.51 10.74
N HIS A 201 -7.32 -1.55 11.33
CA HIS A 201 -8.39 -2.34 10.73
C HIS A 201 -9.65 -1.49 10.52
N GLU A 202 -10.10 -0.80 11.57
CA GLU A 202 -11.31 0.02 11.49
C GLU A 202 -11.12 1.26 10.61
N SER A 203 -9.92 1.83 10.57
CA SER A 203 -9.59 2.87 9.58
C SER A 203 -9.53 2.30 8.17
N GLY A 204 -9.12 1.04 7.97
CA GLY A 204 -9.23 0.35 6.69
C GLY A 204 -10.66 0.33 6.15
N HIS A 205 -11.65 0.02 7.00
CA HIS A 205 -13.08 0.19 6.65
C HIS A 205 -13.43 1.64 6.31
N GLY A 206 -12.95 2.59 7.13
CA GLY A 206 -13.08 4.02 6.88
C GLY A 206 -12.36 4.54 5.65
N LEU A 207 -11.51 3.72 5.02
CA LEU A 207 -10.83 3.99 3.77
C LEU A 207 -11.42 3.20 2.60
N GLY A 208 -12.36 2.29 2.84
CA GLY A 208 -13.13 1.60 1.80
C GLY A 208 -12.82 0.11 1.69
N LEU A 209 -11.99 -0.42 2.58
CA LEU A 209 -11.59 -1.83 2.53
C LEU A 209 -12.65 -2.72 3.19
N PRO A 210 -13.22 -3.71 2.48
CA PRO A 210 -14.04 -4.75 3.10
C PRO A 210 -13.22 -5.74 3.91
N HIS A 211 -13.94 -6.56 4.68
CA HIS A 211 -13.35 -7.81 5.16
C HIS A 211 -13.07 -8.78 4.02
N LEU A 212 -11.97 -9.51 4.20
CA LEU A 212 -11.66 -10.72 3.45
C LEU A 212 -11.48 -11.90 4.41
N ARG A 213 -11.32 -13.11 3.87
CA ARG A 213 -10.83 -14.24 4.66
C ARG A 213 -9.83 -15.06 3.89
N SER A 214 -8.74 -15.43 4.55
CA SER A 214 -7.72 -16.35 4.05
C SER A 214 -7.56 -17.55 4.98
N ASP A 215 -7.29 -18.74 4.42
CA ASP A 215 -6.95 -19.93 5.22
C ASP A 215 -5.44 -20.19 5.27
N ASN A 216 -4.65 -19.51 4.42
CA ASN A 216 -3.22 -19.76 4.28
C ASN A 216 -2.37 -18.49 4.27
N THR A 217 -2.95 -17.35 4.64
CA THR A 217 -2.25 -16.09 4.91
C THR A 217 -2.90 -15.41 6.09
N LYS A 218 -2.31 -14.28 6.53
CA LYS A 218 -2.94 -13.41 7.50
C LYS A 218 -3.00 -12.01 6.93
N GLN A 219 -4.17 -11.39 6.94
CA GLN A 219 -4.37 -10.00 6.50
C GLN A 219 -4.93 -9.15 7.64
N LEU A 220 -4.66 -7.85 7.62
CA LEU A 220 -5.19 -6.91 8.62
C LEU A 220 -6.72 -6.87 8.54
N MET A 221 -7.29 -6.87 7.33
CA MET A 221 -8.74 -6.81 7.11
C MET A 221 -9.46 -8.16 7.26
N GLU A 222 -8.83 -9.15 7.88
CA GLU A 222 -9.59 -10.32 8.35
C GLU A 222 -10.49 -9.95 9.53
N PRO A 223 -11.70 -10.54 9.65
CA PRO A 223 -12.68 -10.14 10.66
C PRO A 223 -12.24 -10.42 12.10
N ASN A 224 -11.26 -11.30 12.30
CA ASN A 224 -10.65 -11.54 13.60
C ASN A 224 -9.42 -10.67 13.74
N LEU A 225 -9.37 -9.88 14.82
CA LEU A 225 -8.22 -9.02 15.12
C LEU A 225 -6.92 -9.83 15.13
N GLN A 226 -5.99 -9.41 14.28
CA GLN A 226 -4.65 -9.97 14.22
C GLN A 226 -3.71 -9.23 15.16
N THR A 227 -2.95 -9.95 15.97
CA THR A 227 -1.94 -9.36 16.87
C THR A 227 -0.55 -9.96 16.68
N SER A 228 -0.34 -10.80 15.66
CA SER A 228 0.95 -11.43 15.38
C SER A 228 1.85 -10.62 14.44
N PHE A 229 1.34 -9.53 13.86
CA PHE A 229 2.06 -8.57 13.02
C PHE A 229 1.54 -7.17 13.31
N PHE A 230 2.15 -6.14 12.72
CA PHE A 230 1.71 -4.76 12.84
C PHE A 230 1.33 -4.18 11.47
N GLY A 231 0.12 -3.63 11.37
CA GLY A 231 -0.34 -2.88 10.21
C GLY A 231 -0.78 -3.72 8.99
N PRO A 232 -1.07 -3.05 7.86
CA PRO A 232 -1.54 -3.66 6.62
C PRO A 232 -0.58 -4.73 6.09
N GLN A 233 -1.12 -5.77 5.48
CA GLN A 233 -0.41 -6.86 4.81
C GLN A 233 -0.70 -6.83 3.30
N MET A 234 -0.17 -7.79 2.54
CA MET A 234 -0.15 -7.75 1.06
C MET A 234 -1.51 -7.45 0.41
N ASP A 235 -2.60 -8.04 0.90
CA ASP A 235 -3.93 -7.77 0.32
C ASP A 235 -4.45 -6.39 0.66
N ASP A 236 -4.21 -5.97 1.89
CA ASP A 236 -4.62 -4.68 2.40
C ASP A 236 -3.89 -3.56 1.63
N ILE A 237 -2.59 -3.73 1.36
CA ILE A 237 -1.75 -2.78 0.61
C ILE A 237 -2.17 -2.75 -0.87
N LEU A 238 -2.33 -3.91 -1.51
CA LEU A 238 -2.74 -3.95 -2.93
C LEU A 238 -4.09 -3.24 -3.14
N ARG A 239 -5.03 -3.48 -2.22
CA ARG A 239 -6.35 -2.87 -2.29
C ARG A 239 -6.32 -1.38 -2.00
N ILE A 240 -5.52 -0.93 -1.03
CA ILE A 240 -5.44 0.52 -0.77
C ILE A 240 -4.79 1.25 -1.96
N HIS A 241 -3.83 0.63 -2.65
CA HIS A 241 -3.27 1.15 -3.90
C HIS A 241 -4.34 1.28 -5.00
N ARG A 242 -5.24 0.30 -5.14
CA ARG A 242 -6.37 0.41 -6.08
C ARG A 242 -7.24 1.63 -5.83
N LEU A 243 -7.40 2.07 -4.57
CA LEU A 243 -8.27 3.20 -4.22
C LEU A 243 -7.53 4.54 -4.25
N TYR A 244 -6.26 4.57 -3.84
CA TYR A 244 -5.56 5.81 -3.54
C TYR A 244 -4.17 5.91 -4.16
N GLY A 245 -3.74 4.92 -4.92
CA GLY A 245 -2.41 4.86 -5.52
C GLY A 245 -1.34 4.38 -4.54
N ASP A 246 -0.13 4.19 -5.05
CA ASP A 246 1.04 3.93 -4.21
C ASP A 246 1.63 5.23 -3.65
N LYS A 247 2.72 5.13 -2.88
CA LYS A 247 3.33 6.29 -2.20
C LYS A 247 3.79 7.40 -3.14
N TYR A 248 4.18 7.07 -4.36
CA TYR A 248 4.71 8.02 -5.34
C TYR A 248 3.60 8.78 -6.07
N GLU A 249 2.34 8.40 -5.85
CA GLU A 249 1.18 9.17 -6.27
C GLU A 249 1.00 10.47 -5.47
N THR A 250 1.62 10.61 -4.30
CA THR A 250 1.41 11.78 -3.43
C THR A 250 1.91 13.11 -4.03
N ILE A 251 1.09 14.17 -3.88
CA ILE A 251 1.35 15.58 -4.22
C ILE A 251 1.44 15.92 -5.73
N ARG A 252 2.12 15.11 -6.55
CA ARG A 252 2.33 15.41 -7.98
C ARG A 252 2.09 14.26 -8.96
N ARG A 253 1.89 13.03 -8.47
CA ARG A 253 1.71 11.80 -9.25
C ARG A 253 2.85 11.55 -10.24
N ASN A 254 3.56 10.44 -10.13
CA ASN A 254 4.60 10.11 -11.11
C ASN A 254 4.02 9.70 -12.49
N GLU A 255 2.75 9.98 -12.75
CA GLU A 255 2.00 9.79 -14.00
C GLU A 255 2.42 10.60 -15.24
N SER A 256 3.48 11.42 -15.15
CA SER A 256 3.91 12.25 -16.29
C SER A 256 5.41 12.50 -16.31
N PHE A 257 5.94 12.89 -17.48
CA PHE A 257 7.32 13.34 -17.63
C PHE A 257 7.71 14.45 -16.65
N GLN A 258 6.80 15.40 -16.39
CA GLN A 258 7.06 16.54 -15.50
C GLN A 258 7.19 16.12 -14.02
N HIS A 259 6.59 15.00 -13.66
CA HIS A 259 6.48 14.52 -12.28
C HIS A 259 7.16 13.17 -12.08
N ALA A 260 7.93 12.72 -13.07
CA ALA A 260 8.69 11.48 -13.01
C ALA A 260 9.57 11.41 -11.75
N LEU A 261 9.60 10.25 -11.11
CA LEU A 261 10.50 9.98 -9.99
C LEU A 261 11.94 10.07 -10.49
N ASN A 262 12.70 11.04 -10.00
CA ASN A 262 14.10 11.19 -10.37
C ASN A 262 14.97 10.17 -9.63
N ILE A 263 15.43 9.15 -10.35
CA ILE A 263 16.27 8.07 -9.82
C ILE A 263 17.78 8.37 -9.94
N GLY A 264 18.12 9.53 -10.49
CA GLY A 264 19.48 10.05 -10.55
C GLY A 264 20.31 9.50 -11.71
N ASN A 265 21.63 9.58 -11.54
CA ASN A 265 22.60 9.14 -12.52
C ASN A 265 22.90 7.64 -12.33
N LEU A 266 22.86 6.86 -13.41
CA LEU A 266 23.02 5.39 -13.35
C LEU A 266 24.42 4.86 -13.71
N ASN A 267 25.33 5.68 -14.25
CA ASN A 267 26.67 5.22 -14.64
C ASN A 267 27.78 5.50 -13.61
N GLN A 268 27.39 5.72 -12.35
CA GLN A 268 28.29 5.85 -11.20
C GLN A 268 28.32 4.59 -10.31
N ASN A 269 28.18 3.40 -10.91
CA ASN A 269 27.97 2.10 -10.22
C ASN A 269 26.70 2.08 -9.34
N THR A 270 25.66 2.77 -9.80
CA THR A 270 24.37 2.88 -9.13
C THR A 270 23.38 1.95 -9.80
N ASN A 271 23.08 0.84 -9.14
CA ASN A 271 21.93 0.00 -9.48
C ASN A 271 20.71 0.66 -8.84
N PHE A 272 19.68 0.91 -9.64
CA PHE A 272 18.39 1.35 -9.12
C PHE A 272 17.47 0.14 -8.98
N ALA A 273 16.78 0.06 -7.85
CA ALA A 273 15.73 -0.93 -7.61
C ALA A 273 14.62 -0.32 -6.76
N ILE A 274 13.39 -0.71 -7.05
CA ILE A 274 12.17 -0.29 -6.35
C ILE A 274 11.12 -1.39 -6.42
N GLY A 275 10.17 -1.41 -5.49
CA GLY A 275 9.11 -2.41 -5.39
C GLY A 275 9.56 -3.75 -4.84
N LEU A 276 10.72 -3.81 -4.19
CA LEU A 276 11.31 -5.07 -3.74
C LEU A 276 10.59 -5.67 -2.54
N ASP A 277 9.91 -4.85 -1.73
CA ASP A 277 9.14 -5.38 -0.60
C ASP A 277 7.93 -6.21 -1.08
N ALA A 278 7.49 -6.11 -2.34
CA ALA A 278 6.43 -6.96 -2.85
C ALA A 278 6.89 -8.40 -3.24
N ASP A 279 8.21 -8.64 -3.36
CA ASP A 279 8.78 -9.96 -3.67
C ASP A 279 8.86 -10.85 -2.44
N ARG A 280 7.80 -11.64 -2.22
CA ARG A 280 7.71 -12.52 -1.06
C ARG A 280 6.76 -13.69 -1.29
N ASN A 281 6.89 -14.71 -0.45
CA ASN A 281 5.94 -15.80 -0.36
C ASN A 281 4.78 -15.46 0.59
N HIS A 282 3.65 -16.17 0.43
CA HIS A 282 2.43 -15.96 1.20
C HIS A 282 2.57 -16.18 2.72
N ASP A 283 3.61 -16.89 3.16
CA ASP A 283 3.94 -17.10 4.58
C ASP A 283 4.73 -15.93 5.22
N GLN A 284 5.24 -14.99 4.41
CA GLN A 284 6.05 -13.86 4.86
C GLN A 284 5.18 -12.64 5.14
N LEU A 285 5.24 -12.14 6.38
CA LEU A 285 4.50 -10.97 6.83
C LEU A 285 5.21 -9.67 6.46
N VAL A 286 4.44 -8.62 6.18
CA VAL A 286 4.96 -7.26 6.02
C VAL A 286 5.48 -6.74 7.37
N GLN A 287 6.75 -6.36 7.40
CA GLN A 287 7.43 -5.82 8.57
C GLN A 287 7.24 -4.31 8.66
N TYR A 288 7.40 -3.77 9.86
CA TYR A 288 7.13 -2.36 10.14
C TYR A 288 8.04 -1.37 9.39
N ASN A 289 9.20 -1.81 8.92
CA ASN A 289 10.19 -1.01 8.21
C ASN A 289 10.18 -1.26 6.69
N GLU A 290 9.25 -2.07 6.21
CA GLU A 290 9.03 -2.32 4.79
C GLU A 290 7.99 -1.31 4.29
N ALA A 291 8.31 -0.63 3.20
CA ALA A 291 7.48 0.42 2.59
C ALA A 291 7.74 0.58 1.08
N ASP A 292 8.59 -0.26 0.50
CA ASP A 292 8.93 -0.25 -0.93
C ASP A 292 7.93 -1.11 -1.72
N PHE A 293 6.68 -0.66 -1.73
CA PHE A 293 5.60 -1.23 -2.51
C PHE A 293 5.22 -0.21 -3.58
N VAL A 294 5.40 -0.57 -4.85
CA VAL A 294 4.94 0.22 -6.00
C VAL A 294 4.02 -0.61 -6.87
N SER A 295 3.06 0.04 -7.50
CA SER A 295 2.08 -0.64 -8.33
C SER A 295 1.53 0.26 -9.40
N ILE A 296 1.14 -0.34 -10.52
CA ILE A 296 0.18 0.27 -11.41
C ILE A 296 -1.22 0.01 -10.83
N ASP A 297 -2.06 1.02 -10.65
CA ASP A 297 -3.40 0.85 -10.06
C ASP A 297 -4.46 0.38 -11.07
N ASP A 298 -4.32 0.73 -12.37
CA ASP A 298 -5.05 0.17 -13.53
C ASP A 298 -4.41 0.45 -14.91
N ASN A 299 -5.17 0.21 -15.99
CA ASN A 299 -4.75 0.42 -17.36
C ASN A 299 -4.64 1.90 -17.76
N SER A 300 -5.04 2.85 -16.91
CA SER A 300 -4.86 4.29 -17.13
C SER A 300 -3.60 4.84 -16.46
N ASP A 301 -3.15 4.20 -15.38
CA ASP A 301 -1.99 4.59 -14.58
C ASP A 301 -0.64 4.33 -15.27
N ARG A 302 0.34 5.22 -15.03
CA ARG A 302 1.61 5.34 -15.74
C ARG A 302 2.74 5.81 -14.84
N ASP A 303 3.51 4.92 -14.23
CA ASP A 303 4.69 5.37 -13.47
C ASP A 303 5.86 5.82 -14.35
N PHE A 304 6.24 7.09 -14.26
CA PHE A 304 7.45 7.63 -14.91
C PHE A 304 8.62 7.74 -13.94
N TYR A 305 9.79 7.34 -14.43
CA TYR A 305 11.09 7.42 -13.77
C TYR A 305 12.06 8.23 -14.66
N LYS A 306 12.79 9.20 -14.10
CA LYS A 306 13.80 9.99 -14.81
C LYS A 306 15.20 9.58 -14.37
N PHE A 307 16.09 9.32 -15.32
CA PHE A 307 17.50 9.03 -15.07
C PHE A 307 18.43 9.73 -16.06
N SER A 308 19.70 9.84 -15.71
CA SER A 308 20.74 10.43 -16.55
C SER A 308 21.93 9.49 -16.75
N LEU A 309 22.63 9.65 -17.87
CA LEU A 309 23.86 8.96 -18.22
C LEU A 309 24.96 9.98 -18.58
N ASP A 310 26.08 10.01 -17.84
CA ASP A 310 27.26 10.83 -18.14
C ASP A 310 28.10 10.34 -19.34
N SER A 311 27.92 9.09 -19.78
CA SER A 311 28.67 8.45 -20.86
C SER A 311 27.79 7.44 -21.59
N ASN A 312 28.19 7.07 -22.81
CA ASN A 312 27.54 5.99 -23.55
C ASN A 312 27.54 4.72 -22.69
N SER A 313 26.38 4.09 -22.55
CA SER A 313 26.20 2.99 -21.59
C SER A 313 25.37 1.86 -22.20
N LEU A 314 25.58 0.65 -21.69
CA LEU A 314 24.68 -0.49 -21.89
C LEU A 314 23.71 -0.54 -20.72
N LEU A 315 22.41 -0.58 -21.03
CA LEU A 315 21.33 -0.58 -20.05
C LEU A 315 20.69 -1.97 -19.96
N ASP A 316 20.58 -2.46 -18.73
CA ASP A 316 19.76 -3.61 -18.35
C ASP A 316 18.54 -3.11 -17.56
N ILE A 317 17.35 -3.59 -17.92
CA ILE A 317 16.10 -3.33 -17.21
C ILE A 317 15.41 -4.67 -16.96
N ALA A 318 14.95 -4.87 -15.73
CA ALA A 318 14.01 -5.91 -15.38
C ALA A 318 12.76 -5.29 -14.74
N LEU A 319 11.60 -5.62 -15.27
CA LEU A 319 10.29 -5.27 -14.72
C LEU A 319 9.56 -6.57 -14.40
N ASN A 320 9.39 -6.87 -13.11
CA ASN A 320 8.79 -8.11 -12.66
C ASN A 320 7.42 -7.81 -12.03
N PRO A 321 6.33 -8.51 -12.41
CA PRO A 321 5.13 -8.46 -11.60
C PRO A 321 5.40 -9.11 -10.24
N GLN A 322 4.92 -8.48 -9.18
CA GLN A 322 5.19 -8.88 -7.80
C GLN A 322 3.91 -9.21 -7.05
N GLY A 323 4.06 -9.83 -5.88
CA GLY A 323 2.96 -10.15 -4.97
C GLY A 323 2.98 -11.60 -4.52
N ILE A 324 1.94 -11.97 -3.77
CA ILE A 324 1.76 -13.33 -3.25
C ILE A 324 0.63 -14.06 -3.96
N ASN A 325 0.73 -15.39 -4.00
CA ASN A 325 -0.37 -16.26 -4.39
C ASN A 325 -0.97 -16.92 -3.15
N PHE A 326 -2.28 -16.75 -2.92
CA PHE A 326 -2.94 -17.28 -1.74
C PHE A 326 -4.43 -17.56 -1.91
N LEU A 327 -5.02 -18.24 -0.93
CA LEU A 327 -6.44 -18.56 -0.92
C LEU A 327 -7.22 -17.45 -0.24
N ARG A 328 -8.24 -16.93 -0.91
CA ARG A 328 -9.12 -15.91 -0.33
C ARG A 328 -10.57 -16.06 -0.75
N ASN A 329 -11.44 -15.48 0.05
CA ASN A 329 -12.74 -15.02 -0.41
C ASN A 329 -12.99 -13.62 0.15
N ASN A 330 -14.00 -12.95 -0.38
CA ASN A 330 -14.56 -11.82 0.32
C ASN A 330 -15.51 -12.33 1.39
N MET A 331 -15.65 -11.57 2.47
CA MET A 331 -16.59 -11.92 3.51
C MET A 331 -18.02 -11.57 3.06
N GLU A 332 -18.90 -12.56 3.17
CA GLU A 332 -20.34 -12.35 2.98
C GLU A 332 -20.97 -11.63 4.18
N PRO A 333 -22.11 -10.96 3.99
CA PRO A 333 -22.90 -10.43 5.10
C PRO A 333 -23.16 -11.48 6.17
N SER A 334 -23.25 -11.04 7.43
CA SER A 334 -23.47 -11.92 8.58
C SER A 334 -24.72 -12.78 8.40
N GLY A 335 -24.56 -14.11 8.50
CA GLY A 335 -25.66 -15.07 8.39
C GLY A 335 -25.60 -15.97 7.15
N GLU A 336 -24.75 -15.61 6.18
CA GLU A 336 -24.54 -16.43 4.98
C GLU A 336 -23.45 -17.51 5.17
N PRO A 337 -23.55 -18.64 4.45
CA PRO A 337 -22.53 -19.68 4.45
C PRO A 337 -21.17 -19.13 3.99
N ARG A 338 -20.09 -19.63 4.58
CA ARG A 338 -18.74 -19.31 4.13
C ARG A 338 -18.58 -19.69 2.65
N LEU A 339 -18.26 -18.71 1.80
CA LEU A 339 -17.92 -18.97 0.40
C LEU A 339 -16.66 -19.85 0.28
N PRO A 340 -16.55 -20.68 -0.76
CA PRO A 340 -15.27 -21.33 -1.07
C PRO A 340 -14.20 -20.27 -1.32
N GLN A 341 -12.98 -20.52 -0.85
CA GLN A 341 -11.84 -19.69 -1.18
C GLN A 341 -11.33 -20.02 -2.57
N LEU A 342 -10.91 -18.98 -3.28
CA LEU A 342 -10.29 -19.04 -4.59
C LEU A 342 -8.82 -18.72 -4.48
N ASN A 343 -8.05 -19.30 -5.39
CA ASN A 343 -6.67 -18.90 -5.59
C ASN A 343 -6.63 -17.48 -6.17
N TYR A 344 -5.99 -16.58 -5.46
CA TYR A 344 -5.77 -15.19 -5.86
C TYR A 344 -4.29 -14.98 -6.08
N ASP A 345 -3.92 -14.84 -7.35
CA ASP A 345 -2.55 -14.68 -7.79
C ASP A 345 -2.24 -13.22 -8.03
N MET A 346 -1.62 -12.56 -7.04
CA MET A 346 -1.24 -11.14 -7.15
C MET A 346 -0.16 -10.90 -8.20
N THR A 347 0.57 -11.94 -8.62
CA THR A 347 1.65 -11.80 -9.60
C THR A 347 1.13 -11.73 -11.04
N ALA A 348 -0.19 -11.89 -11.26
CA ALA A 348 -0.76 -11.98 -12.60
C ALA A 348 -2.11 -11.24 -12.73
N LEU A 349 -2.21 -10.03 -12.16
CA LEU A 349 -3.40 -9.18 -12.18
C LEU A 349 -3.45 -8.25 -13.41
N SER A 350 -2.31 -7.68 -13.81
CA SER A 350 -2.19 -6.84 -15.02
C SER A 350 -0.98 -7.22 -15.87
N ASN A 351 -1.12 -7.14 -17.21
CA ASN A 351 0.00 -7.31 -18.13
C ASN A 351 0.88 -6.06 -18.15
N LEU A 352 2.06 -6.16 -17.53
CA LEU A 352 2.99 -5.06 -17.41
C LEU A 352 3.80 -4.82 -18.68
N GLY A 353 4.20 -3.57 -18.90
CA GLY A 353 5.16 -3.19 -19.92
C GLY A 353 5.89 -1.91 -19.56
N PHE A 354 6.96 -1.62 -20.30
CA PHE A 354 7.65 -0.34 -20.17
C PHE A 354 8.04 0.29 -21.50
N VAL A 355 8.28 1.59 -21.46
CA VAL A 355 8.75 2.39 -22.59
C VAL A 355 9.88 3.31 -22.14
N ILE A 356 10.98 3.34 -22.90
CA ILE A 356 12.07 4.30 -22.72
C ILE A 356 11.83 5.48 -23.66
N TYR A 357 12.01 6.68 -23.15
CA TYR A 357 11.92 7.94 -23.90
C TYR A 357 13.22 8.74 -23.81
N ASP A 358 13.52 9.52 -24.84
CA ASP A 358 14.55 10.56 -24.77
C ASP A 358 14.06 11.79 -23.97
N ASP A 359 14.96 12.73 -23.69
CA ASP A 359 14.63 13.98 -22.99
C ASP A 359 13.63 14.87 -23.75
N ALA A 360 13.46 14.66 -25.06
CA ALA A 360 12.46 15.36 -25.86
C ALA A 360 11.06 14.69 -25.79
N GLY A 361 10.93 13.56 -25.09
CA GLY A 361 9.69 12.81 -24.93
C GLY A 361 9.37 11.85 -26.09
N ASN A 362 10.32 11.59 -27.00
CA ASN A 362 10.14 10.61 -28.07
C ASN A 362 10.37 9.20 -27.53
N ALA A 363 9.48 8.27 -27.85
CA ALA A 363 9.65 6.87 -27.47
C ALA A 363 10.81 6.23 -28.25
N ILE A 364 11.83 5.76 -27.54
CA ILE A 364 13.01 5.08 -28.10
C ILE A 364 12.76 3.58 -28.16
N ARG A 365 12.22 3.00 -27.08
CA ARG A 365 12.11 1.54 -26.95
C ARG A 365 10.87 1.12 -26.19
N TRP A 366 10.16 0.14 -26.71
CA TRP A 366 8.99 -0.50 -26.07
C TRP A 366 9.34 -1.92 -25.64
N ARG A 367 8.82 -2.33 -24.49
CA ARG A 367 8.88 -3.71 -23.98
C ARG A 367 7.52 -4.12 -23.39
N ASN A 368 6.96 -5.17 -23.98
CA ASN A 368 5.74 -5.88 -23.61
C ASN A 368 5.69 -7.14 -24.49
N SER A 369 6.69 -8.00 -24.30
CA SER A 369 6.97 -9.17 -25.14
C SER A 369 6.35 -10.44 -24.54
N ASN A 370 6.17 -10.45 -23.22
CA ASN A 370 5.62 -11.56 -22.47
C ASN A 370 4.18 -11.27 -22.08
N SER A 371 3.46 -12.33 -21.73
CA SER A 371 2.09 -12.21 -21.24
C SER A 371 2.06 -11.84 -19.76
N LYS A 372 0.88 -11.44 -19.30
CA LYS A 372 0.56 -11.26 -17.88
C LYS A 372 1.13 -12.37 -17.00
N GLY A 373 1.72 -11.99 -15.87
CA GLY A 373 2.39 -12.91 -14.94
C GLY A 373 3.88 -13.16 -15.21
N PHE A 374 4.41 -12.64 -16.31
CA PHE A 374 5.82 -12.81 -16.67
C PHE A 374 6.53 -11.46 -16.74
N SER A 375 7.82 -11.47 -16.39
CA SER A 375 8.66 -10.28 -16.38
C SER A 375 8.94 -9.74 -17.78
N GLU A 376 9.07 -8.42 -17.90
CA GLU A 376 9.68 -7.78 -19.07
C GLU A 376 11.16 -7.50 -18.82
N SER A 377 11.98 -7.67 -19.85
CA SER A 377 13.40 -7.35 -19.74
C SER A 377 13.99 -6.73 -21.00
N LEU A 378 15.07 -6.00 -20.79
CA LEU A 378 15.94 -5.45 -21.82
C LEU A 378 17.37 -5.62 -21.32
N ASN A 379 18.23 -6.25 -22.11
CA ASN A 379 19.62 -6.47 -21.75
C ASN A 379 20.54 -5.81 -22.78
N ASP A 380 21.69 -5.31 -22.31
CA ASP A 380 22.77 -4.73 -23.11
C ASP A 380 22.29 -3.66 -24.11
N TYR A 381 21.30 -2.83 -23.73
CA TYR A 381 20.76 -1.83 -24.64
C TYR A 381 21.60 -0.56 -24.65
N PHE A 382 22.18 -0.26 -25.81
CA PHE A 382 22.98 0.95 -25.97
C PHE A 382 22.13 2.22 -25.85
N LEU A 383 22.55 3.12 -24.96
CA LEU A 383 22.10 4.50 -24.89
C LEU A 383 23.30 5.44 -24.90
N ALA A 384 23.18 6.57 -25.61
CA ALA A 384 24.18 7.63 -25.55
C ALA A 384 24.11 8.37 -24.21
N ALA A 385 25.14 9.15 -23.88
CA ALA A 385 25.06 10.08 -22.76
C ALA A 385 23.86 11.04 -22.93
N GLY A 386 23.13 11.31 -21.85
CA GLY A 386 21.95 12.15 -21.86
C GLY A 386 20.93 11.83 -20.76
N ASP A 387 19.83 12.57 -20.78
CA ASP A 387 18.68 12.38 -19.91
C ASP A 387 17.64 11.50 -20.61
N TYR A 388 17.01 10.62 -19.82
CA TYR A 388 16.02 9.66 -20.29
C TYR A 388 14.89 9.51 -19.28
N PHE A 389 13.78 8.98 -19.79
CA PHE A 389 12.66 8.56 -18.97
C PHE A 389 12.31 7.10 -19.23
N LEU A 390 11.88 6.40 -18.20
CA LEU A 390 11.25 5.10 -18.30
C LEU A 390 9.82 5.22 -17.78
N ARG A 391 8.85 4.72 -18.55
CA ARG A 391 7.45 4.64 -18.14
C ARG A 391 7.04 3.20 -17.98
N VAL A 392 6.61 2.80 -16.78
CA VAL A 392 5.91 1.52 -16.52
C VAL A 392 4.42 1.71 -16.75
N TYR A 393 3.72 0.68 -17.23
CA TYR A 393 2.28 0.68 -17.42
C TYR A 393 1.69 -0.74 -17.34
N GLY A 394 0.40 -0.83 -17.04
CA GLY A 394 -0.40 -2.06 -17.13
C GLY A 394 -1.45 -2.01 -18.24
N GLN A 395 -1.89 -3.17 -18.73
CA GLN A 395 -2.94 -3.25 -19.77
C GLN A 395 -4.34 -3.61 -19.24
N ASP A 396 -4.41 -4.23 -18.05
CA ASP A 396 -5.66 -4.65 -17.45
C ASP A 396 -6.14 -3.60 -16.44
N ASP A 397 -7.47 -3.45 -16.32
CA ASP A 397 -8.13 -2.61 -15.31
C ASP A 397 -8.07 -3.28 -13.92
N ASN A 398 -6.85 -3.42 -13.40
CA ASN A 398 -6.57 -4.02 -12.10
C ASN A 398 -5.22 -3.52 -11.56
N THR A 399 -5.08 -3.52 -10.24
CA THR A 399 -3.83 -3.14 -9.59
C THR A 399 -2.81 -4.27 -9.70
N GLN A 400 -1.58 -3.94 -10.02
CA GLN A 400 -0.47 -4.87 -10.12
C GLN A 400 0.75 -4.30 -9.43
N PHE A 401 1.18 -4.92 -8.34
CA PHE A 401 2.52 -4.65 -7.79
C PHE A 401 3.58 -5.02 -8.82
N TYR A 402 4.68 -4.28 -8.82
CA TYR A 402 5.85 -4.64 -9.61
C TYR A 402 7.14 -4.30 -8.87
N SER A 403 8.23 -4.92 -9.30
CA SER A 403 9.57 -4.42 -9.04
C SER A 403 10.20 -3.95 -10.34
N LEU A 404 10.98 -2.87 -10.24
CA LEU A 404 11.74 -2.31 -11.36
C LEU A 404 13.19 -2.22 -10.95
N GLU A 405 14.05 -2.88 -11.72
CA GLU A 405 15.50 -2.83 -11.57
C GLU A 405 16.12 -2.26 -12.84
N ILE A 406 17.01 -1.28 -12.69
CA ILE A 406 17.73 -0.65 -13.79
C ILE A 406 19.21 -0.58 -13.46
N ASN A 407 20.03 -1.14 -14.34
CA ASN A 407 21.48 -1.13 -14.23
C ASN A 407 22.06 -0.53 -15.51
N ALA A 408 23.03 0.38 -15.39
CA ALA A 408 23.73 0.94 -16.52
C ALA A 408 25.24 0.74 -16.37
N VAL A 409 25.88 0.21 -17.41
CA VAL A 409 27.33 0.01 -17.46
C VAL A 409 27.92 0.93 -18.52
N ALA A 410 28.80 1.84 -18.10
CA ALA A 410 29.50 2.75 -19.01
C ALA A 410 30.38 1.96 -20.00
N ILE A 411 30.30 2.34 -21.28
CA ILE A 411 31.16 1.84 -22.34
C ILE A 411 32.45 2.67 -22.31
N PRO A 412 33.62 2.07 -22.05
CA PRO A 412 34.87 2.82 -22.00
C PRO A 412 35.15 3.52 -23.33
N GLU A 413 35.48 4.81 -23.29
CA GLU A 413 35.93 5.53 -24.48
C GLU A 413 37.20 4.88 -25.06
N PRO A 414 37.43 4.92 -26.38
CA PRO A 414 38.59 4.30 -27.01
C PRO A 414 39.94 4.77 -26.42
N ALA A 415 39.99 6.01 -25.90
CA ALA A 415 41.18 6.56 -25.25
C ALA A 415 41.56 5.85 -23.94
N SER A 416 40.57 5.37 -23.17
CA SER A 416 40.79 4.60 -21.93
C SER A 416 41.36 3.20 -22.21
N LEU A 417 40.95 2.57 -23.31
CA LEU A 417 41.49 1.28 -23.77
C LEU A 417 42.96 1.39 -24.22
N LEU A 418 43.32 2.51 -24.86
CA LEU A 418 44.70 2.80 -25.28
C LEU A 418 45.65 2.97 -24.07
N ILE A 419 45.21 3.65 -23.00
CA ILE A 419 46.03 3.83 -21.79
C ILE A 419 46.30 2.48 -21.10
N LEU A 420 45.30 1.60 -20.99
CA LEU A 420 45.48 0.25 -20.44
C LEU A 420 46.43 -0.61 -21.28
N SER A 421 46.37 -0.51 -22.61
CA SER A 421 47.28 -1.24 -23.52
C SER A 421 48.73 -0.71 -23.47
N SER A 422 48.92 0.57 -23.19
CA SER A 422 50.25 1.20 -23.10
C SER A 422 51.02 0.84 -21.82
N LEU A 423 50.34 0.40 -20.76
CA LEU A 423 50.93 -0.08 -19.50
C LEU A 423 51.39 -1.56 -19.58
N LEU A 424 50.98 -2.31 -20.60
CA LEU A 424 51.30 -3.74 -20.78
C LEU A 424 52.48 -3.98 -21.75
N ILE A 425 53.18 -2.94 -22.22
CA ILE A 425 54.38 -3.11 -23.03
C ILE A 425 55.52 -3.60 -22.12
N PRO A 426 56.09 -4.81 -22.31
CA PRO A 426 57.23 -5.23 -21.52
C PRO A 426 58.43 -4.36 -21.88
N LEU A 427 59.04 -3.71 -20.89
CA LEU A 427 60.36 -3.09 -21.00
C LEU A 427 61.37 -4.15 -21.44
N THR A 428 61.57 -4.30 -22.75
CA THR A 428 62.69 -5.06 -23.28
C THR A 428 63.98 -4.31 -22.92
N ARG A 429 64.64 -4.75 -21.85
CA ARG A 429 65.99 -4.32 -21.46
C ARG A 429 66.94 -4.47 -22.67
N ARG A 430 67.38 -3.36 -23.25
CA ARG A 430 68.52 -3.34 -24.18
C ARG A 430 69.78 -3.80 -23.42
N ARG A 431 70.43 -4.85 -23.93
CA ARG A 431 71.77 -5.28 -23.47
C ARG A 431 72.81 -4.20 -23.78
N PRO A 432 73.75 -3.88 -22.88
CA PRO A 432 74.87 -2.99 -23.21
C PRO A 432 75.89 -3.74 -24.06
N THR A 433 76.25 -3.16 -25.20
CA THR A 433 77.42 -3.53 -26.00
C THR A 433 78.70 -3.11 -25.29
N ALA A 434 79.56 -4.08 -24.94
CA ALA A 434 80.90 -3.82 -24.44
C ALA A 434 81.81 -3.35 -25.58
N LYS A 435 82.42 -2.17 -25.43
CA LYS A 435 83.52 -1.70 -26.28
C LYS A 435 84.81 -2.40 -25.85
N ILE A 436 85.48 -3.01 -26.82
CA ILE A 436 86.88 -3.43 -26.74
C ILE A 436 87.72 -2.26 -27.25
N THR A 437 88.63 -1.75 -26.44
CA THR A 437 89.80 -1.00 -26.90
C THR A 437 91.03 -1.42 -26.09
N SER A 438 92.10 -1.60 -26.85
CA SER A 438 93.47 -2.02 -26.52
C SER A 438 94.10 -1.41 -25.27
#